data_AF-A0A379FG89-F1
#
_entry.id   AF-A0A379FG89-F1
#
_cell.length_a   1.000
_cell.length_b   1.000
_cell.length_c   1.000
_cell.angle_alpha   90.00
_cell.angle_beta   90.00
_cell.angle_gamma   90.00
#
_symmetry.space_group_name_H-M   'P 1'
#
loop_
_entity.id
_entity.type
_entity.pdbx_description
1 polymer ?
#
loop_
_entity_poly.entity_id
_entity_poly.type
_entity_poly.pdbx_seq_one_letter_code
_entity_poly.pdbx_strand_id
1 'polypeptide(L)'
;MMNIVTLQEVKSHLRIDHDFDDADLQLKINAATAAVLDHVKSWVERFQGDETKLKQSPDFYRVKDAILILIGIRDRDREGVDIALYPQGMLPYPVTCLLGSMHKPTIL
;
A
#
# COMPACT_ATOMS: atom_id res chain seq x y z
N MET A 1 -12.49 -2.88 -7.36
CA MET A 1 -11.17 -2.77 -6.71
C MET A 1 -10.76 -1.31 -6.76
N MET A 2 -10.32 -0.73 -5.64
CA MET A 2 -10.04 0.71 -5.56
C MET A 2 -8.68 1.04 -6.19
N ASN A 3 -8.64 2.04 -7.07
CA ASN A 3 -7.47 2.32 -7.88
C ASN A 3 -6.70 3.54 -7.34
N ILE A 4 -5.76 3.29 -6.41
CA ILE A 4 -5.00 4.34 -5.70
C ILE A 4 -3.67 4.67 -6.40
N VAL A 5 -2.99 3.63 -6.90
CA VAL A 5 -1.73 3.72 -7.63
C VAL A 5 -1.90 3.10 -9.02
N THR A 6 -1.29 3.71 -10.03
CA THR A 6 -1.27 3.15 -11.39
C THR A 6 0.03 2.37 -11.64
N LEU A 7 0.01 1.48 -12.63
CA LEU A 7 1.20 0.75 -13.06
C LEU A 7 2.35 1.68 -13.46
N GLN A 8 2.04 2.78 -14.17
CA GLN A 8 3.05 3.76 -14.59
C GLN A 8 3.68 4.49 -13.39
N GLU A 9 2.90 4.79 -12.36
CA GLU A 9 3.41 5.41 -11.13
C GLU A 9 4.35 4.46 -10.37
N VAL A 10 4.01 3.17 -10.33
CA VAL A 10 4.86 2.14 -9.73
C VAL A 10 6.15 1.96 -10.53
N LYS A 11 6.08 1.85 -11.86
CA LYS A 11 7.27 1.80 -12.72
C LYS A 11 8.19 2.99 -12.50
N SER A 12 7.61 4.19 -12.44
CA SER A 12 8.34 5.42 -12.17
C SER A 12 9.01 5.41 -10.79
N HIS A 13 8.32 4.89 -9.77
CA HIS A 13 8.84 4.74 -8.41
C HIS A 13 10.01 3.75 -8.34
N LEU A 14 9.89 2.60 -9.02
CA LEU A 14 10.91 1.54 -9.06
C LEU A 14 12.02 1.80 -10.08
N ARG A 15 11.90 2.84 -10.90
CA ARG A 15 12.81 3.16 -12.01
C ARG A 15 12.88 2.04 -13.06
N ILE A 16 11.74 1.43 -13.35
CA ILE A 16 11.57 0.42 -14.40
C ILE A 16 11.09 1.12 -15.67
N ASP A 17 11.79 0.90 -16.78
CA ASP A 17 11.49 1.49 -18.09
C ASP A 17 10.99 0.47 -19.14
N HIS A 18 10.78 -0.78 -18.72
CA HIS A 18 10.32 -1.88 -19.57
C HIS A 18 8.98 -2.46 -19.11
N ASP A 19 8.42 -3.35 -19.93
CA ASP A 19 7.08 -3.93 -19.72
C ASP A 19 7.09 -5.43 -19.36
N PHE A 20 8.28 -6.05 -19.24
CA PHE A 20 8.41 -7.49 -18.98
C PHE A 20 7.73 -7.94 -17.67
N ASP A 21 7.78 -7.12 -16.63
CA ASP A 21 7.28 -7.44 -15.29
C ASP A 21 5.86 -6.91 -15.03
N ASP A 22 5.14 -6.42 -16.05
CA ASP A 22 3.86 -5.72 -15.85
C ASP A 22 2.80 -6.56 -15.16
N ALA A 23 2.72 -7.84 -15.50
CA ALA A 23 1.80 -8.78 -14.89
C ALA A 23 2.12 -8.99 -13.40
N ASP A 24 3.40 -9.12 -13.06
CA ASP A 24 3.86 -9.29 -11.68
C ASP A 24 3.68 -8.01 -10.85
N LEU A 25 4.04 -6.86 -11.43
CA LEU A 25 3.81 -5.54 -10.83
C LEU A 25 2.32 -5.30 -10.58
N GLN A 26 1.43 -5.70 -11.50
CA GLN A 26 -0.01 -5.57 -11.30
C GLN A 26 -0.50 -6.44 -10.14
N LEU A 27 0.04 -7.65 -9.98
CA LEU A 27 -0.26 -8.51 -8.84
C LEU A 27 0.22 -7.88 -7.51
N LYS A 28 1.44 -7.34 -7.49
CA LYS A 28 2.01 -6.63 -6.34
C LYS A 28 1.20 -5.39 -5.97
N ILE A 29 0.78 -4.59 -6.95
CA ILE A 29 -0.11 -3.44 -6.77
C ILE A 29 -1.39 -3.88 -6.08
N ASN A 30 -2.00 -4.95 -6.58
CA ASN A 30 -3.27 -5.42 -6.07
C ASN A 30 -3.16 -5.88 -4.61
N ALA A 31 -2.15 -6.69 -4.31
CA ALA A 31 -1.91 -7.21 -2.97
C ALA A 31 -1.49 -6.10 -1.98
N ALA A 32 -0.64 -5.17 -2.40
CA ALA A 32 -0.18 -4.06 -1.56
C ALA A 32 -1.33 -3.09 -1.24
N THR A 33 -2.16 -2.77 -2.24
CA THR A 33 -3.34 -1.92 -2.05
C THR A 33 -4.32 -2.55 -1.07
N ALA A 34 -4.62 -3.84 -1.21
CA ALA A 34 -5.49 -4.55 -0.28
C ALA A 34 -4.95 -4.53 1.16
N ALA A 35 -3.65 -4.82 1.33
CA ALA A 35 -3.01 -4.86 2.64
C ALA A 35 -2.99 -3.49 3.34
N VAL A 36 -2.68 -2.42 2.59
CA VAL A 36 -2.68 -1.05 3.15
C VAL A 36 -4.10 -0.60 3.50
N LEU A 37 -5.08 -0.86 2.62
CA LEU A 37 -6.47 -0.48 2.88
C LEU A 37 -7.09 -1.20 4.06
N ASP A 38 -6.74 -2.47 4.27
CA ASP A 38 -7.13 -3.21 5.47
C ASP A 38 -6.50 -2.60 6.73
N HIS A 39 -5.22 -2.21 6.65
CA HIS A 39 -4.54 -1.53 7.76
C HIS A 39 -5.15 -0.16 8.10
N VAL A 40 -5.70 0.56 7.11
CA VAL A 40 -6.40 1.85 7.30
C VAL A 40 -7.92 1.73 7.14
N LYS A 41 -8.51 0.59 7.49
CA LYS A 41 -9.95 0.33 7.29
C LYS A 41 -10.87 1.44 7.81
N SER A 42 -10.57 1.99 8.99
CA SER A 42 -11.36 3.09 9.57
C SER A 42 -11.35 4.39 8.74
N TRP A 43 -10.28 4.65 8.00
CA TRP A 43 -10.22 5.76 7.06
C TRP A 43 -11.11 5.49 5.85
N VAL A 44 -11.08 4.27 5.30
CA VAL A 44 -11.96 3.86 4.19
C VAL A 44 -13.43 3.95 4.58
N GLU A 45 -13.77 3.45 5.78
CA GLU A 45 -15.13 3.47 6.33
C GLU A 45 -15.65 4.91 6.56
N ARG A 46 -14.79 5.84 6.98
CA ARG A 46 -15.14 7.27 7.15
C ARG A 46 -15.70 7.87 5.87
N PHE A 47 -15.21 7.44 4.71
CA PHE A 47 -15.66 7.91 3.40
C PHE A 47 -16.63 6.94 2.72
N GLN A 48 -17.15 5.93 3.43
CA GLN A 48 -18.08 4.92 2.90
C GLN A 48 -17.53 4.16 1.68
N GLY A 49 -16.20 4.06 1.56
CA GLY A 49 -15.56 3.47 0.38
C GLY A 49 -15.69 4.28 -0.91
N ASP A 50 -16.10 5.55 -0.84
CA ASP A 50 -16.19 6.43 -2.00
C ASP A 50 -14.80 6.89 -2.45
N GLU A 51 -14.33 6.34 -3.57
CA GLU A 51 -13.01 6.62 -4.14
C GLU A 51 -12.80 8.12 -4.45
N THR A 52 -13.85 8.83 -4.85
CA THR A 52 -13.75 10.25 -5.21
C THR A 52 -13.47 11.09 -3.96
N LYS A 53 -14.17 10.79 -2.86
CA LYS A 53 -13.96 11.46 -1.58
C LYS A 53 -12.63 11.09 -0.95
N LEU A 54 -12.21 9.83 -1.09
CA LEU A 54 -10.89 9.38 -0.64
C LEU A 54 -9.78 10.14 -1.34
N LYS A 55 -9.86 10.32 -2.67
CA LYS A 55 -8.89 11.10 -3.47
C LYS A 55 -8.81 12.59 -3.10
N GLN A 56 -9.88 13.14 -2.55
CA GLN A 56 -9.92 14.54 -2.08
C GLN A 56 -9.33 14.72 -0.68
N SER A 57 -9.13 13.63 0.07
CA SER A 57 -8.56 13.68 1.42
C SER A 57 -7.05 13.98 1.35
N PRO A 58 -6.50 14.83 2.24
CA PRO A 58 -5.05 15.02 2.34
C PRO A 58 -4.32 13.71 2.70
N ASP A 59 -5.00 12.79 3.38
CA ASP A 59 -4.46 11.48 3.75
C ASP A 59 -4.23 10.56 2.54
N PHE A 60 -4.89 10.84 1.41
CA PHE A 60 -4.76 10.05 0.18
C PHE A 60 -3.30 9.90 -0.26
N TYR A 61 -2.54 10.99 -0.22
CA TYR A 61 -1.14 10.98 -0.65
C TYR A 61 -0.26 10.16 0.30
N ARG A 62 -0.58 10.13 1.61
CA ARG A 62 0.12 9.29 2.58
C ARG A 62 -0.16 7.81 2.34
N VAL A 63 -1.41 7.46 2.06
CA VAL A 63 -1.82 6.09 1.70
C VAL A 63 -1.15 5.66 0.40
N LYS A 64 -1.11 6.55 -0.59
CA LYS A 64 -0.47 6.31 -1.88
C LYS A 64 1.03 6.04 -1.72
N ASP A 65 1.74 6.88 -0.97
CA ASP A 65 3.17 6.72 -0.70
C ASP A 65 3.46 5.42 0.08
N ALA A 66 2.62 5.10 1.06
CA ALA A 66 2.71 3.85 1.82
C ALA A 66 2.56 2.60 0.93
N ILE A 67 1.67 2.63 -0.07
CA ILE A 67 1.52 1.55 -1.06
C ILE A 67 2.79 1.45 -1.93
N LEU A 68 3.34 2.57 -2.41
CA LEU A 68 4.55 2.58 -3.23
C LEU A 68 5.75 1.98 -2.48
N ILE A 69 5.97 2.38 -1.22
CA ILE A 69 7.01 1.84 -0.36
C ILE A 69 6.83 0.34 -0.15
N LEU A 70 5.60 -0.12 0.11
CA LEU A 70 5.31 -1.55 0.29
C LEU A 70 5.62 -2.35 -0.97
N ILE A 71 5.31 -1.83 -2.16
CA ILE A 71 5.64 -2.46 -3.43
C ILE A 71 7.16 -2.52 -3.62
N GLY A 72 7.89 -1.44 -3.31
CA GLY A 72 9.35 -1.43 -3.37
C GLY A 72 10.01 -2.47 -2.46
N ILE A 73 9.48 -2.65 -1.25
CA ILE A 73 9.96 -3.71 -0.34
C ILE A 73 9.72 -5.09 -0.94
N ARG A 74 8.52 -5.35 -1.48
CA ARG A 74 8.16 -6.65 -2.09
C ARG A 74 8.88 -6.93 -3.40
N ASP A 75 9.25 -5.90 -4.14
CA ASP A 75 10.05 -6.09 -5.35
C ASP A 75 11.50 -6.42 -5.04
N ARG A 76 12.06 -5.79 -3.98
CA ARG A 76 13.38 -6.09 -3.44
C ARG A 76 13.46 -7.48 -2.81
N ASP A 77 12.46 -7.87 -2.04
CA ASP A 77 12.37 -9.17 -1.36
C ASP A 77 11.17 -9.97 -1.90
N ARG A 78 11.44 -10.72 -2.97
CA ARG A 78 10.44 -11.55 -3.65
C ARG A 78 10.14 -12.86 -2.91
N GLU A 79 11.09 -13.34 -2.12
CA GLU A 79 10.97 -14.60 -1.36
C GLU A 79 10.32 -14.39 0.01
N GLY A 80 10.24 -13.14 0.47
CA GLY A 80 9.60 -12.79 1.74
C GLY A 80 10.47 -13.11 2.96
N VAL A 81 11.79 -13.08 2.80
CA VAL A 81 12.75 -13.30 3.90
C VAL A 81 12.59 -12.24 4.98
N ASP A 82 12.33 -10.99 4.58
CA ASP A 82 12.15 -9.84 5.46
C ASP A 82 10.81 -9.91 6.22
N ILE A 83 9.87 -10.78 5.85
CA ILE A 83 8.55 -10.89 6.51
C ILE A 83 8.70 -11.29 7.98
N ALA A 84 9.70 -12.12 8.30
CA ALA A 84 9.98 -12.54 9.67
C ALA A 84 10.46 -11.38 10.58
N LEU A 85 10.87 -10.26 10.00
CA LEU A 85 11.30 -9.07 10.74
C LEU A 85 10.12 -8.21 11.23
N TYR A 86 8.91 -8.47 10.71
CA TYR A 86 7.72 -7.70 11.06
C TYR A 86 6.89 -8.44 12.14
N PRO A 87 6.35 -7.72 13.14
CA PRO A 87 5.39 -8.30 14.05
C PRO A 87 4.21 -8.92 13.28
N GLN A 88 3.73 -10.08 13.74
CA GLN A 88 2.61 -10.77 13.09
C GLN A 88 1.40 -9.83 12.95
N GLY A 89 0.85 -9.73 11.73
CA GLY A 89 -0.30 -8.88 11.43
C GLY A 89 0.03 -7.41 11.18
N MET A 90 1.30 -7.00 11.25
CA MET A 90 1.72 -5.62 10.99
C MET A 90 2.38 -5.48 9.61
N LEU A 91 2.20 -4.30 9.02
CA LEU A 91 2.95 -3.90 7.84
C LEU A 91 4.38 -3.47 8.23
N PRO A 92 5.33 -3.39 7.27
CA PRO A 92 6.67 -2.90 7.54
C PRO A 92 6.67 -1.55 8.23
N TYR A 93 7.65 -1.32 9.12
CA TYR A 93 7.81 -0.05 9.86
C TYR A 93 7.68 1.23 9.01
N PRO A 94 8.35 1.37 7.84
CA PRO A 94 8.21 2.59 7.03
C PRO A 94 6.79 2.83 6.53
N VAL A 95 6.00 1.76 6.34
CA VAL A 95 4.59 1.83 5.95
C VAL A 95 3.74 2.25 7.15
N THR A 96 3.93 1.63 8.32
CA THR A 96 3.14 1.94 9.52
C THR A 96 3.44 3.32 10.08
N CYS A 97 4.67 3.85 9.93
CA CYS A 97 4.99 5.23 10.30
C CYS A 97 4.16 6.27 9.55
N LEU A 98 3.93 6.06 8.25
CA LEU A 98 3.11 6.96 7.43
C LEU A 98 1.62 6.88 7.78
N LEU A 99 1.18 5.70 8.23
CA LEU A 99 -0.24 5.39 8.47
C LEU A 99 -0.62 5.44 9.95
N GLY A 100 0.32 5.66 10.86
CA GLY A 100 0.14 5.49 12.29
C GLY A 100 -0.98 6.35 12.90
N SER A 101 -1.24 7.54 12.34
CA SER A 101 -2.35 8.40 12.78
C SER A 101 -3.74 7.94 12.29
N MET A 102 -3.79 7.05 11.31
CA MET A 102 -5.02 6.53 10.69
C MET A 102 -5.37 5.13 11.18
N HIS A 103 -4.39 4.39 11.67
CA HIS A 103 -4.61 3.06 12.23
C HIS A 103 -5.35 3.18 13.57
N LYS A 104 -6.49 2.50 13.69
CA LYS A 104 -7.16 2.29 14.97
C LYS A 104 -6.81 0.88 15.44
N PRO A 105 -6.05 0.71 16.54
CA PRO A 105 -5.79 -0.60 17.09
C PRO A 105 -7.13 -1.24 17.49
N THR A 106 -7.38 -2.46 17.01
CA THR A 106 -8.51 -3.26 17.47
C THR A 106 -8.22 -3.69 18.91
N ILE A 107 -8.93 -3.10 19.87
CA ILE A 107 -8.91 -3.56 21.26
C ILE A 107 -9.84 -4.79 21.28
N LEU A 108 -9.26 -5.98 21.48
CA LEU A 108 -10.00 -7.22 21.72
C LEU A 108 -10.53 -7.28 23.15
#